data_AF-A0A2S9FGM0-F1
#
_entry.id   AF-A0A2S9FGM0-F1
#
_cell.length_a   1.000
_cell.length_b   1.000
_cell.length_c   1.000
_cell.angle_alpha   90.00
_cell.angle_beta   90.00
_cell.angle_gamma   90.00
#
_symmetry.space_group_name_H-M   'P 1'
#
loop_
_entity.id
_entity.type
_entity.pdbx_description
1 polymer ?
#
loop_
_entity_poly.entity_id
_entity_poly.type
_entity_poly.pdbx_seq_one_letter_code
_entity_poly.pdbx_strand_id
1 'polypeptide(L)'
;ASFGVLPPFLFQHASGHYSNIQIETAGNQIRDAKGMKVNLDINDVRLEDSADSSGSIGSLVAHITWSAEGIKQTIQGAIPLVGSFVTGVTTNASDGTIELEGALGSITAKPAVVNGGISLQVQQVTGLGFTLPREAVQPALDAFTEDLTQDYPMDIRADTIEVTDSGIATQFSTRNASIPKGQEDPCFSGL
;
A
#
# COMPACT_ATOMS: atom_id res chain seq x y z
N ALA A 1 9.11 -16.24 -1.70
CA ALA A 1 9.20 -15.84 -3.11
C ALA A 1 9.41 -17.07 -3.96
N SER A 2 8.87 -17.08 -5.18
CA SER A 2 9.07 -18.10 -6.22
C SER A 2 9.60 -17.44 -7.50
N PHE A 3 10.24 -18.23 -8.36
CA PHE A 3 10.88 -17.76 -9.59
C PHE A 3 10.40 -18.57 -10.79
N GLY A 4 10.45 -17.97 -11.98
CA GLY A 4 10.08 -18.63 -13.24
C GLY A 4 10.85 -19.95 -13.47
N VAL A 5 10.17 -20.95 -14.04
CA VAL A 5 10.70 -22.33 -14.22
C VAL A 5 11.81 -22.39 -15.28
N LEU A 6 11.74 -21.52 -16.31
CA LEU A 6 12.73 -21.42 -17.38
C LEU A 6 13.05 -19.95 -17.67
N PRO A 7 14.33 -19.55 -17.74
CA PRO A 7 15.53 -20.38 -17.52
C PRO A 7 15.70 -20.80 -16.04
N PRO A 8 16.47 -21.85 -15.69
CA PRO A 8 16.61 -22.28 -14.30
C PRO A 8 17.19 -21.19 -13.39
N PHE A 9 16.79 -21.17 -12.10
CA PHE A 9 17.16 -20.13 -11.15
C PHE A 9 18.69 -19.84 -11.08
N LEU A 10 19.54 -20.87 -11.04
CA LEU A 10 20.99 -20.65 -10.98
C LEU A 10 21.54 -19.94 -12.22
N PHE A 11 20.93 -20.17 -13.40
CA PHE A 11 21.29 -19.46 -14.62
C PHE A 11 20.81 -18.00 -14.56
N GLN A 12 19.56 -17.78 -14.11
CA GLN A 12 19.02 -16.43 -13.88
C GLN A 12 19.93 -15.63 -12.94
N HIS A 13 20.27 -16.22 -11.79
CA HIS A 13 21.14 -15.60 -10.78
C HIS A 13 22.54 -15.29 -11.32
N ALA A 14 23.17 -16.23 -12.04
CA ALA A 14 24.48 -16.00 -12.66
C ALA A 14 24.45 -14.92 -13.75
N SER A 15 23.33 -14.78 -14.48
CA SER A 15 23.16 -13.78 -15.52
C SER A 15 22.71 -12.40 -15.02
N GLY A 16 22.24 -12.29 -13.77
CA GLY A 16 21.57 -11.10 -13.25
C GLY A 16 20.19 -10.83 -13.84
N HIS A 17 19.67 -11.69 -14.72
CA HIS A 17 18.38 -11.54 -15.37
C HIS A 17 17.38 -12.58 -14.86
N TYR A 18 16.32 -12.09 -14.22
CA TYR A 18 15.21 -12.89 -13.70
C TYR A 18 13.97 -12.67 -14.56
N SER A 19 13.43 -13.76 -15.11
CA SER A 19 12.28 -13.68 -16.02
C SER A 19 10.99 -13.32 -15.29
N ASN A 20 10.78 -13.91 -14.10
CA ASN A 20 9.63 -13.67 -13.25
C ASN A 20 10.00 -13.94 -11.78
N ILE A 21 9.57 -13.05 -10.90
CA ILE A 21 9.68 -13.15 -9.44
C ILE A 21 8.29 -12.95 -8.85
N GLN A 22 7.84 -13.90 -8.03
CA GLN A 22 6.59 -13.81 -7.29
C GLN A 22 6.86 -13.76 -5.80
N ILE A 23 6.26 -12.81 -5.09
CA ILE A 23 6.40 -12.63 -3.65
C ILE A 23 5.01 -12.59 -3.04
N GLU A 24 4.74 -13.52 -2.12
CA GLU A 24 3.53 -13.52 -1.33
C GLU A 24 3.89 -13.34 0.14
N THR A 25 3.19 -12.42 0.82
CA THR A 25 3.33 -12.22 2.27
C THR A 25 2.19 -12.91 3.01
N ALA A 26 2.47 -13.34 4.24
CA ALA A 26 1.48 -14.06 5.06
C ALA A 26 0.42 -13.15 5.72
N GLY A 27 0.49 -11.82 5.53
CA GLY A 27 -0.49 -10.90 6.11
C GLY A 27 -0.19 -10.39 7.53
N ASN A 28 1.03 -10.56 8.05
CA ASN A 28 1.38 -10.14 9.41
C ASN A 28 1.57 -8.62 9.52
N GLN A 29 2.60 -8.09 8.85
CA GLN A 29 2.93 -6.67 8.82
C GLN A 29 3.73 -6.35 7.57
N ILE A 30 3.47 -5.19 6.98
CA ILE A 30 4.24 -4.60 5.88
C ILE A 30 4.63 -3.19 6.33
N ARG A 31 5.93 -2.93 6.48
CA ARG A 31 6.42 -1.75 7.21
C ARG A 31 5.69 -1.65 8.57
N ASP A 32 5.03 -0.53 8.84
CA ASP A 32 4.24 -0.30 10.06
C ASP A 32 2.77 -0.76 9.93
N ALA A 33 2.31 -1.10 8.71
CA ALA A 33 0.94 -1.53 8.47
C ALA A 33 0.71 -2.99 8.87
N LYS A 34 -0.17 -3.20 9.85
CA LYS A 34 -0.56 -4.51 10.39
C LYS A 34 -1.69 -5.13 9.56
N GLY A 35 -1.69 -6.46 9.44
CA GLY A 35 -2.79 -7.18 8.76
C GLY A 35 -2.83 -6.97 7.24
N MET A 36 -1.75 -6.43 6.65
CA MET A 36 -1.63 -6.21 5.21
C MET A 36 -0.95 -7.41 4.55
N LYS A 37 -1.60 -7.94 3.52
CA LYS A 37 -1.08 -9.00 2.64
C LYS A 37 -0.79 -8.44 1.26
N VAL A 38 0.32 -8.86 0.70
CA VAL A 38 0.79 -8.45 -0.63
C VAL A 38 1.09 -9.69 -1.45
N ASN A 39 0.58 -9.73 -2.67
CA ASN A 39 1.02 -10.62 -3.72
C ASN A 39 1.64 -9.78 -4.84
N LEU A 40 2.93 -9.94 -5.06
CA LEU A 40 3.72 -9.17 -5.99
C LEU A 40 4.21 -10.07 -7.12
N ASP A 41 3.94 -9.69 -8.36
CA ASP A 41 4.48 -10.31 -9.55
C ASP A 41 5.36 -9.30 -10.29
N ILE A 42 6.63 -9.65 -10.48
CA ILE A 42 7.62 -8.82 -11.16
C ILE A 42 8.14 -9.61 -12.36
N ASN A 43 8.10 -9.01 -13.55
CA ASN A 43 8.58 -9.62 -14.78
C ASN A 43 9.77 -8.84 -15.34
N ASP A 44 10.71 -9.60 -15.93
CA ASP A 44 11.89 -9.09 -16.64
C ASP A 44 12.73 -8.15 -15.76
N VAL A 45 13.26 -8.70 -14.65
CA VAL A 45 14.19 -7.98 -13.77
C VAL A 45 15.60 -8.17 -14.29
N ARG A 46 16.30 -7.08 -14.57
CA ARG A 46 17.68 -7.08 -15.05
C ARG A 46 18.53 -6.30 -14.07
N LEU A 47 19.43 -6.99 -13.39
CA LEU A 47 20.41 -6.37 -12.51
C LEU A 47 21.63 -6.00 -13.35
N GLU A 48 21.63 -4.76 -13.82
CA GLU A 48 22.66 -4.18 -14.69
C GLU A 48 23.06 -2.84 -14.09
N ASP A 49 24.17 -2.83 -13.37
CA ASP A 49 24.65 -1.64 -12.69
C ASP A 49 25.22 -0.63 -13.69
N SER A 50 24.68 0.59 -13.69
CA SER A 50 25.10 1.72 -14.53
C SER A 50 25.57 2.90 -13.67
N ALA A 51 25.80 4.09 -14.24
CA ALA A 51 26.04 5.28 -13.41
C ALA A 51 24.78 5.70 -12.63
N ASP A 52 23.61 5.50 -13.22
CA ASP A 52 22.35 6.13 -12.79
C ASP A 52 21.30 5.12 -12.31
N SER A 53 21.55 3.81 -12.42
CA SER A 53 20.61 2.75 -12.02
C SER A 53 21.32 1.49 -11.56
N SER A 54 20.66 0.68 -10.72
CA SER A 54 21.11 -0.67 -10.37
C SER A 54 20.46 -1.76 -11.25
N GLY A 55 19.62 -1.36 -12.20
CA GLY A 55 18.99 -2.25 -13.16
C GLY A 55 17.68 -1.73 -13.71
N SER A 56 16.86 -2.63 -14.24
CA SER A 56 15.53 -2.33 -14.77
C SER A 56 14.54 -3.44 -14.47
N ILE A 57 13.25 -3.10 -14.49
CA ILE A 57 12.13 -4.04 -14.49
C ILE A 57 11.23 -3.80 -15.71
N GLY A 58 10.80 -4.86 -16.37
CA GLY A 58 9.83 -4.78 -17.46
C GLY A 58 8.43 -4.42 -16.95
N SER A 59 7.96 -5.11 -15.89
CA SER A 59 6.70 -4.77 -15.24
C SER A 59 6.63 -5.27 -13.81
N LEU A 60 5.82 -4.62 -12.99
CA LEU A 60 5.46 -5.07 -11.65
C LEU A 60 3.96 -4.87 -11.46
N VAL A 61 3.30 -5.87 -10.87
CA VAL A 61 1.90 -5.81 -10.43
C VAL A 61 1.84 -6.28 -8.97
N ALA A 62 1.30 -5.44 -8.10
CA ALA A 62 1.08 -5.77 -6.69
C ALA A 62 -0.42 -5.81 -6.41
N HIS A 63 -0.89 -6.94 -5.89
CA HIS A 63 -2.23 -7.08 -5.32
C HIS A 63 -2.11 -7.01 -3.80
N ILE A 64 -2.75 -6.02 -3.20
CA ILE A 64 -2.70 -5.78 -1.76
C ILE A 64 -4.10 -5.96 -1.21
N THR A 65 -4.20 -6.71 -0.11
CA THR A 65 -5.42 -6.83 0.68
C THR A 65 -5.12 -6.42 2.10
N TRP A 66 -5.98 -5.60 2.69
CA TRP A 66 -5.81 -5.09 4.04
C TRP A 66 -7.12 -5.22 4.81
N SER A 67 -7.09 -6.01 5.89
CA SER A 67 -8.29 -6.26 6.69
C SER A 67 -8.69 -5.04 7.51
N ALA A 68 -9.98 -4.91 7.83
CA ALA A 68 -10.49 -3.87 8.71
C ALA A 68 -9.79 -3.89 10.09
N GLU A 69 -9.55 -5.08 10.64
CA GLU A 69 -8.77 -5.25 11.88
C GLU A 69 -7.31 -4.78 11.72
N GLY A 70 -6.68 -5.05 10.56
CA GLY A 70 -5.34 -4.56 10.26
C GLY A 70 -5.29 -3.03 10.17
N ILE A 71 -6.28 -2.41 9.52
CA ILE A 71 -6.41 -0.95 9.42
C ILE A 71 -6.54 -0.35 10.82
N LYS A 72 -7.45 -0.89 11.64
CA LYS A 72 -7.62 -0.50 13.04
C LYS A 72 -6.31 -0.54 13.82
N GLN A 73 -5.62 -1.69 13.81
CA GLN A 73 -4.37 -1.87 14.56
C GLN A 73 -3.27 -0.92 14.10
N THR A 74 -3.19 -0.67 12.79
CA THR A 74 -2.22 0.26 12.22
C THR A 74 -2.48 1.67 12.71
N ILE A 75 -3.72 2.15 12.66
CA ILE A 75 -4.07 3.50 13.11
C ILE A 75 -3.84 3.64 14.62
N GLN A 76 -4.20 2.61 15.40
CA GLN A 76 -3.95 2.56 16.84
C GLN A 76 -2.46 2.67 17.19
N GLY A 77 -1.58 2.08 16.39
CA GLY A 77 -0.13 2.06 16.63
C GLY A 77 0.64 3.22 15.99
N ALA A 78 0.18 3.73 14.85
CA ALA A 78 0.92 4.67 14.02
C ALA A 78 0.59 6.14 14.31
N ILE A 79 -0.61 6.45 14.84
CA ILE A 79 -1.03 7.84 15.07
C ILE A 79 -1.13 8.11 16.58
N PRO A 80 -0.11 8.75 17.20
CA PRO A 80 -0.21 9.22 18.58
C PRO A 80 -1.44 10.11 18.78
N LEU A 81 -2.09 10.03 19.95
CA LEU A 81 -3.30 10.78 20.34
C LEU A 81 -4.61 10.38 19.63
N VAL A 82 -4.59 10.05 18.34
CA VAL A 82 -5.80 9.62 17.58
C VAL A 82 -6.01 8.11 17.68
N GLY A 83 -4.93 7.33 17.74
CA GLY A 83 -5.00 5.88 17.83
C GLY A 83 -5.78 5.38 19.05
N SER A 84 -5.73 6.09 20.19
CA SER A 84 -6.49 5.72 21.40
C SER A 84 -8.00 5.97 21.27
N PHE A 85 -8.42 6.79 20.32
CA PHE A 85 -9.83 7.05 20.04
C PHE A 85 -10.47 5.96 19.20
N VAL A 86 -9.70 5.33 18.30
CA VAL A 86 -10.21 4.32 17.37
C VAL A 86 -10.51 3.02 18.10
N THR A 87 -11.78 2.66 18.15
CA THR A 87 -12.28 1.42 18.78
C THR A 87 -12.61 0.35 17.75
N GLY A 88 -12.91 0.74 16.51
CA GLY A 88 -13.36 -0.15 15.45
C GLY A 88 -13.09 0.41 14.06
N VAL A 89 -13.09 -0.50 13.09
CA VAL A 89 -13.14 -0.17 11.67
C VAL A 89 -14.15 -1.12 11.04
N THR A 90 -15.11 -0.56 10.32
CA THR A 90 -16.11 -1.33 9.56
C THR A 90 -16.07 -0.92 8.10
N THR A 91 -16.49 -1.83 7.22
CA THR A 91 -16.47 -1.63 5.78
C THR A 91 -17.85 -1.83 5.19
N ASN A 92 -18.18 -1.01 4.20
CA ASN A 92 -19.40 -1.12 3.41
C ASN A 92 -19.00 -1.20 1.94
N ALA A 93 -19.02 -2.42 1.39
CA ALA A 93 -18.65 -2.68 0.00
C ALA A 93 -19.64 -2.04 -0.99
N SER A 94 -20.93 -1.95 -0.62
CA SER A 94 -21.97 -1.40 -1.51
C SER A 94 -21.80 0.11 -1.72
N ASP A 95 -21.46 0.83 -0.66
CA ASP A 95 -21.22 2.29 -0.73
C ASP A 95 -19.75 2.61 -1.09
N GLY A 96 -18.88 1.60 -0.99
CA GLY A 96 -17.44 1.73 -1.19
C GLY A 96 -16.80 2.58 -0.10
N THR A 97 -17.24 2.45 1.15
CA THR A 97 -16.80 3.30 2.27
C THR A 97 -16.24 2.49 3.43
N ILE A 98 -15.32 3.12 4.16
CA ILE A 98 -14.76 2.61 5.40
C ILE A 98 -15.24 3.56 6.51
N GLU A 99 -15.71 3.01 7.61
CA GLU A 99 -16.04 3.76 8.81
C GLU A 99 -15.02 3.49 9.90
N LEU A 100 -14.36 4.54 10.36
CA LEU A 100 -13.51 4.54 11.52
C LEU A 100 -14.36 4.90 12.74
N GLU A 101 -14.51 3.95 13.64
CA GLU A 101 -15.33 4.08 14.84
C GLU A 101 -14.45 4.50 16.01
N GLY A 102 -14.94 5.44 16.81
CA GLY A 102 -14.34 5.75 18.09
C GLY A 102 -15.36 5.97 19.18
N ALA A 103 -14.85 6.13 20.41
CA ALA A 103 -15.69 6.14 21.61
C ALA A 103 -16.74 7.26 21.64
N LEU A 104 -16.50 8.36 20.92
CA LEU A 104 -17.34 9.56 20.96
C LEU A 104 -17.98 9.91 19.60
N GLY A 105 -17.77 9.09 18.56
CA GLY A 105 -18.19 9.39 17.19
C GLY A 105 -17.52 8.51 16.14
N SER A 106 -17.80 8.76 14.87
CA SER A 106 -17.25 8.02 13.74
C SER A 106 -16.89 8.90 12.55
N ILE A 107 -15.98 8.41 11.71
CA ILE A 107 -15.57 9.04 10.45
C ILE A 107 -15.83 8.04 9.33
N THR A 108 -16.72 8.38 8.41
CA THR A 108 -16.93 7.61 7.18
C THR A 108 -16.13 8.24 6.06
N ALA A 109 -15.24 7.46 5.44
CA ALA A 109 -14.40 7.88 4.33
C ALA A 109 -14.53 6.94 3.14
N LYS A 110 -14.38 7.50 1.94
CA LYS A 110 -14.37 6.75 0.68
C LYS A 110 -12.95 6.72 0.11
N PRO A 111 -12.30 5.55 0.02
CA PRO A 111 -11.04 5.44 -0.69
C PRO A 111 -11.22 5.69 -2.19
N ALA A 112 -10.24 6.37 -2.78
CA ALA A 112 -10.18 6.63 -4.21
C ALA A 112 -8.73 6.66 -4.70
N VAL A 113 -8.53 6.29 -5.96
CA VAL A 113 -7.25 6.50 -6.65
C VAL A 113 -7.19 7.95 -7.14
N VAL A 114 -6.16 8.68 -6.73
CA VAL A 114 -5.95 10.09 -7.11
C VAL A 114 -4.47 10.28 -7.44
N ASN A 115 -4.18 10.78 -8.66
CA ASN A 115 -2.82 11.04 -9.15
C ASN A 115 -1.85 9.83 -9.03
N GLY A 116 -2.37 8.61 -9.14
CA GLY A 116 -1.56 7.39 -8.99
C GLY A 116 -1.28 6.98 -7.54
N GLY A 117 -1.81 7.70 -6.55
CA GLY A 117 -1.81 7.31 -5.14
C GLY A 117 -3.21 6.94 -4.65
N ILE A 118 -3.30 6.57 -3.37
CA ILE A 118 -4.58 6.35 -2.67
C ILE A 118 -4.89 7.62 -1.86
N SER A 119 -6.14 8.07 -1.92
CA SER A 119 -6.67 9.16 -1.09
C SER A 119 -7.95 8.71 -0.39
N LEU A 120 -8.21 9.24 0.81
CA LEU A 120 -9.43 9.00 1.58
C LEU A 120 -10.28 10.25 1.60
N GLN A 121 -11.47 10.21 1.01
CA GLN A 121 -12.40 11.34 0.96
C GLN A 121 -13.41 11.24 2.10
N VAL A 122 -13.42 12.20 3.03
CA VAL A 122 -14.40 12.24 4.12
C VAL A 122 -15.81 12.42 3.55
N GLN A 123 -16.69 11.47 3.84
CA GLN A 123 -18.12 11.53 3.52
C GLN A 123 -18.91 12.10 4.69
N GLN A 124 -18.61 11.63 5.90
CA GLN A 124 -19.34 12.00 7.10
C GLN A 124 -18.43 11.96 8.33
N VAL A 125 -18.67 12.90 9.26
CA VAL A 125 -18.05 12.89 10.59
C VAL A 125 -19.15 13.10 11.63
N THR A 126 -19.21 12.20 12.59
CA THR A 126 -20.15 12.26 13.72
C THR A 126 -19.38 12.41 15.03
N GLY A 127 -19.95 13.10 16.02
CA GLY A 127 -19.41 13.11 17.38
C GLY A 127 -20.30 13.79 18.42
N LEU A 128 -20.46 13.19 19.61
CA LEU A 128 -21.18 13.75 20.78
C LEU A 128 -22.53 14.45 20.46
N GLY A 129 -23.30 13.91 19.50
CA GLY A 129 -24.59 14.46 19.09
C GLY A 129 -24.53 15.61 18.06
N PHE A 130 -23.35 15.93 17.54
CA PHE A 130 -23.11 16.93 16.50
C PHE A 130 -22.36 16.30 15.31
N THR A 131 -22.54 16.88 14.12
CA THR A 131 -21.71 16.55 12.95
C THR A 131 -20.57 17.55 12.86
N LEU A 132 -19.33 17.06 12.85
CA LEU A 132 -18.16 17.92 12.67
C LEU A 132 -17.95 18.25 11.18
N PRO A 133 -17.40 19.43 10.85
CA PRO A 133 -17.05 19.76 9.47
C PRO A 133 -15.93 18.85 8.97
N ARG A 134 -16.09 18.32 7.75
CA ARG A 134 -15.10 17.45 7.08
C ARG A 134 -13.72 18.11 6.98
N GLU A 135 -13.68 19.43 6.87
CA GLU A 135 -12.48 20.24 6.73
C GLU A 135 -11.58 20.15 7.98
N ALA A 136 -12.13 19.76 9.13
CA ALA A 136 -11.35 19.55 10.35
C ALA A 136 -10.59 18.22 10.36
N VAL A 137 -11.00 17.24 9.56
CA VAL A 137 -10.47 15.85 9.58
C VAL A 137 -9.69 15.51 8.32
N GLN A 138 -10.07 16.08 7.17
CA GLN A 138 -9.44 15.79 5.87
C GLN A 138 -7.90 15.94 5.89
N PRO A 139 -7.29 16.98 6.49
CA PRO A 139 -5.82 17.11 6.50
C PRO A 139 -5.10 15.95 7.21
N ALA A 140 -5.72 15.37 8.23
CA ALA A 140 -5.15 14.23 8.95
C ALA A 140 -5.24 12.94 8.12
N LEU A 141 -6.35 12.75 7.40
CA LEU A 141 -6.49 11.62 6.47
C LEU A 141 -5.54 11.76 5.28
N ASP A 142 -5.37 12.96 4.75
CA ASP A 142 -4.44 13.24 3.65
C ASP A 142 -3.01 12.88 4.06
N ALA A 143 -2.56 13.38 5.21
CA ALA A 143 -1.22 13.07 5.76
C ALA A 143 -1.03 11.56 6.00
N PHE A 144 -2.05 10.87 6.52
CA PHE A 144 -2.00 9.41 6.70
C PHE A 144 -1.87 8.66 5.38
N THR A 145 -2.64 9.06 4.35
CA THR A 145 -2.54 8.43 3.03
C THR A 145 -1.24 8.75 2.31
N GLU A 146 -0.69 9.95 2.53
CA GLU A 146 0.62 10.35 2.05
C GLU A 146 1.68 9.44 2.68
N ASP A 147 1.75 9.33 4.01
CA ASP A 147 2.72 8.44 4.71
C ASP A 147 2.65 6.97 4.23
N LEU A 148 1.44 6.47 3.90
CA LEU A 148 1.28 5.10 3.40
C LEU A 148 1.78 4.90 1.97
N THR A 149 1.72 5.93 1.13
CA THR A 149 2.00 5.87 -0.32
C THR A 149 3.27 6.62 -0.74
N GLN A 150 3.88 7.36 0.17
CA GLN A 150 5.12 8.08 -0.06
C GLN A 150 6.27 7.09 -0.27
N ASP A 151 7.23 7.50 -1.10
CA ASP A 151 8.47 6.78 -1.34
C ASP A 151 8.25 5.38 -1.94
N TYR A 152 7.22 5.22 -2.79
CA TYR A 152 7.17 4.09 -3.70
C TYR A 152 8.13 4.34 -4.87
N PRO A 153 9.22 3.56 -5.00
CA PRO A 153 10.18 3.76 -6.06
C PRO A 153 9.58 3.36 -7.41
N MET A 154 10.36 3.58 -8.48
CA MET A 154 10.06 3.00 -9.80
C MET A 154 8.70 3.42 -10.37
N ASP A 155 8.18 4.57 -9.94
CA ASP A 155 6.92 5.15 -10.44
C ASP A 155 5.72 4.19 -10.31
N ILE A 156 5.71 3.41 -9.22
CA ILE A 156 4.62 2.50 -8.88
C ILE A 156 3.37 3.32 -8.55
N ARG A 157 2.27 3.03 -9.24
CA ARG A 157 0.99 3.75 -9.08
C ARG A 157 -0.13 2.80 -8.70
N ALA A 158 -1.08 3.30 -7.92
CA ALA A 158 -2.35 2.66 -7.65
C ALA A 158 -3.20 2.65 -8.94
N ASP A 159 -3.62 1.46 -9.36
CA ASP A 159 -4.53 1.26 -10.49
C ASP A 159 -5.98 1.22 -10.03
N THR A 160 -6.24 0.51 -8.92
CA THR A 160 -7.59 0.28 -8.40
C THR A 160 -7.61 0.28 -6.88
N ILE A 161 -8.75 0.64 -6.31
CA ILE A 161 -9.05 0.42 -4.89
C ILE A 161 -10.52 0.05 -4.73
N GLU A 162 -10.78 -0.98 -3.95
CA GLU A 162 -12.10 -1.53 -3.70
C GLU A 162 -12.27 -1.79 -2.20
N VAL A 163 -13.43 -1.42 -1.67
CA VAL A 163 -13.84 -1.80 -0.32
C VAL A 163 -14.56 -3.14 -0.39
N THR A 164 -14.16 -4.09 0.44
CA THR A 164 -14.75 -5.41 0.54
C THR A 164 -15.51 -5.56 1.85
N ASP A 165 -16.18 -6.70 2.04
CA ASP A 165 -16.91 -6.99 3.29
C ASP A 165 -16.01 -7.11 4.53
N SER A 166 -14.69 -7.22 4.36
CA SER A 166 -13.75 -7.43 5.47
C SER A 166 -12.53 -6.50 5.47
N GLY A 167 -12.48 -5.52 4.57
CA GLY A 167 -11.34 -4.63 4.43
C GLY A 167 -11.30 -3.92 3.09
N ILE A 168 -10.09 -3.77 2.55
CA ILE A 168 -9.86 -3.20 1.22
C ILE A 168 -8.97 -4.11 0.38
N ALA A 169 -9.16 -4.03 -0.94
CA ALA A 169 -8.30 -4.62 -1.95
C ALA A 169 -7.84 -3.52 -2.91
N THR A 170 -6.57 -3.55 -3.29
CA THR A 170 -5.99 -2.57 -4.22
C THR A 170 -4.96 -3.22 -5.12
N GLN A 171 -4.84 -2.69 -6.33
CA GLN A 171 -3.80 -3.06 -7.28
C GLN A 171 -2.88 -1.87 -7.51
N PHE A 172 -1.58 -2.14 -7.51
CA PHE A 172 -0.55 -1.21 -7.96
C PHE A 172 0.23 -1.79 -9.12
N SER A 173 0.73 -0.95 -10.01
CA SER A 173 1.61 -1.39 -11.08
C SER A 173 2.64 -0.36 -11.51
N THR A 174 3.68 -0.84 -12.19
CA THR A 174 4.61 -0.04 -12.99
C THR A 174 5.08 -0.84 -14.20
N ARG A 175 5.63 -0.15 -15.20
CA ARG A 175 6.18 -0.73 -16.43
C ARG A 175 7.44 -0.01 -16.87
N ASN A 176 8.39 -0.77 -17.40
CA ASN A 176 9.66 -0.28 -17.94
C ASN A 176 10.38 0.68 -16.97
N ALA A 177 10.49 0.26 -15.71
CA ALA A 177 11.02 1.13 -14.65
C ALA A 177 12.50 0.85 -14.39
N SER A 178 13.25 1.91 -14.10
CA SER A 178 14.64 1.82 -13.68
C SER A 178 14.72 1.57 -12.18
N ILE A 179 15.54 0.60 -11.77
CA ILE A 179 15.83 0.32 -10.36
C ILE A 179 16.78 1.41 -9.85
N PRO A 180 16.37 2.23 -8.86
CA PRO A 180 17.21 3.27 -8.27
C PRO A 180 18.49 2.72 -7.67
N LYS A 181 19.49 3.59 -7.48
CA LYS A 181 20.68 3.21 -6.72
C LYS A 181 20.31 2.99 -5.24
N GLY A 182 20.98 2.06 -4.58
CA GLY A 182 20.75 1.79 -3.15
C GLY A 182 21.01 2.98 -2.21
N GLN A 183 21.70 4.02 -2.68
CA GLN A 183 21.91 5.27 -1.95
C GLN A 183 20.74 6.26 -2.11
N GLU A 184 19.93 6.10 -3.15
CA GLU A 184 18.80 6.96 -3.48
C GLU A 184 17.51 6.48 -2.80
N ASP A 185 17.36 5.16 -2.64
CA ASP A 185 16.22 4.58 -1.94
C ASP A 185 16.64 3.41 -1.03
N PRO A 186 16.33 3.47 0.28
CA PRO A 186 16.65 2.43 1.25
C PRO A 186 16.17 1.02 0.87
N CYS A 187 15.08 0.91 0.10
CA CYS A 187 14.55 -0.36 -0.40
C CYS A 187 15.59 -1.16 -1.21
N PHE A 188 16.56 -0.48 -1.85
CA PHE A 188 17.59 -1.08 -2.70
C PHE A 188 18.99 -1.05 -2.08
N SER A 189 19.11 -0.70 -0.79
CA SER A 189 20.41 -0.58 -0.10
C SER A 189 21.25 -1.87 -0.02
N GLY A 190 20.67 -3.03 -0.36
CA GLY A 190 21.33 -4.33 -0.35
C GLY A 190 21.47 -5.02 -1.72
N LEU A 191 21.20 -4.29 -2.82
CA LEU A 191 21.47 -4.77 -4.18
C LEU A 191 22.93 -4.57 -4.59
#